data_AF-A0A9D8LEG7-F1
#
_entry.id   AF-A0A9D8LEG7-F1
#
_cell.length_a   1.000
_cell.length_b   1.000
_cell.length_c   1.000
_cell.angle_alpha   90.00
_cell.angle_beta   90.00
_cell.angle_gamma   90.00
#
_symmetry.space_group_name_H-M   'P 1'
#
loop_
_entity.id
_entity.type
_entity.pdbx_description
1 polymer ?
#
loop_
_entity_poly.entity_id
_entity_poly.type
_entity_poly.pdbx_seq_one_letter_code
_entity_poly.pdbx_strand_id
1 'polypeptide(L)'
;MNYVRTGMLMAGLTALFLAVGYLLGGSGGMLLALVFAAGTNLFSYWNSDRLALAAHNAQEVDERSAPELYRMVRDLAARAKMPMPRVYLIQEDQPNAFATGRNPENAAVAATTG
;
A
#
# COMPACT_ATOMS: atom_id res chain seq x y z
N MET A 1 10.26 -7.20 22.13
CA MET A 1 10.32 -8.64 21.79
C MET A 1 9.63 -8.97 20.46
N ASN A 2 9.77 -8.14 19.40
CA ASN A 2 9.17 -8.42 18.07
C ASN A 2 10.20 -8.55 16.94
N TYR A 3 11.39 -7.95 17.08
CA TYR A 3 12.42 -8.00 16.04
C TYR A 3 12.95 -9.40 15.74
N VAL A 4 13.04 -10.28 16.74
CA VAL A 4 13.48 -11.67 16.54
C VAL A 4 12.46 -12.45 15.71
N ARG A 5 11.16 -12.32 16.00
CA ARG A 5 10.09 -12.97 15.24
C ARG A 5 10.02 -12.42 13.81
N THR A 6 10.07 -11.09 13.66
CA THR A 6 10.11 -10.45 12.34
C THR A 6 11.35 -10.87 11.55
N GLY A 7 12.52 -10.89 12.18
CA GLY A 7 13.77 -11.32 11.56
C GLY A 7 13.74 -12.79 11.12
N MET A 8 13.20 -13.67 11.96
CA MET A 8 13.04 -15.10 11.64
C MET A 8 12.07 -15.33 10.48
N LEU A 9 10.94 -14.62 10.46
CA LEU A 9 9.97 -14.71 9.36
C LEU A 9 10.55 -14.19 8.04
N MET A 10 11.26 -13.06 8.08
CA MET A 10 11.94 -12.52 6.89
C MET A 10 13.02 -13.46 6.39
N ALA A 11 13.87 -13.98 7.29
CA ALA A 11 14.90 -14.95 6.93
C ALA A 11 14.30 -16.24 6.32
N GLY A 12 13.21 -16.76 6.90
CA GLY A 12 12.50 -17.92 6.36
C GLY A 12 11.90 -17.66 4.98
N LEU A 13 11.28 -16.50 4.76
CA LEU A 13 10.70 -16.12 3.48
C LEU A 13 11.79 -15.94 2.39
N THR A 14 12.92 -15.31 2.74
CA THR A 14 14.07 -15.18 1.85
C THR A 14 14.65 -16.55 1.51
N ALA A 15 14.85 -17.43 2.49
CA ALA A 15 15.34 -18.79 2.26
C ALA A 15 14.41 -19.59 1.34
N LEU A 16 13.10 -19.46 1.51
CA LEU A 16 12.10 -20.10 0.65
C LEU A 16 12.21 -19.61 -0.80
N PHE A 17 12.30 -18.29 -1.02
CA PHE A 17 12.45 -17.71 -2.37
C PHE A 17 13.73 -18.20 -3.05
N LEU A 18 14.86 -18.25 -2.32
CA LEU A 18 16.12 -18.74 -2.86
C LEU A 18 16.08 -20.24 -3.17
N ALA A 19 15.46 -21.04 -2.29
CA ALA A 19 15.30 -22.48 -2.49
C ALA A 19 14.44 -22.78 -3.73
N VAL A 20 13.32 -22.07 -3.91
CA VAL A 20 12.47 -22.21 -5.11
C VAL A 20 13.22 -21.77 -6.37
N GLY A 21 13.90 -20.63 -6.32
CA GLY A 21 14.74 -20.17 -7.44
C GLY A 21 15.83 -21.17 -7.82
N TYR A 22 16.47 -21.78 -6.82
CA TYR A 22 17.47 -22.82 -7.03
C TYR A 22 16.89 -24.10 -7.63
N LEU A 23 15.71 -24.56 -7.17
CA LEU A 23 15.06 -25.75 -7.70
C LEU A 23 14.62 -25.57 -9.17
N LEU A 24 14.24 -24.36 -9.57
CA LEU A 24 13.78 -24.07 -10.94
C LEU A 24 14.91 -23.83 -11.94
N GLY A 25 16.05 -23.29 -11.51
CA GLY A 25 17.11 -22.86 -12.44
C GLY A 25 18.53 -22.84 -11.87
N GLY A 26 18.77 -23.56 -10.77
CA GLY A 26 20.06 -23.61 -10.08
C GLY A 26 20.51 -22.23 -9.58
N SER A 27 21.83 -21.98 -9.62
CA SER A 27 22.41 -20.70 -9.21
C SER A 27 21.88 -19.51 -10.04
N GLY A 28 21.61 -19.71 -11.33
CA GLY A 28 21.02 -18.69 -12.20
C GLY A 28 19.58 -18.35 -11.82
N GLY A 29 18.76 -19.36 -11.53
CA GLY A 29 17.39 -19.19 -11.05
C GLY A 29 17.31 -18.49 -9.70
N MET A 30 18.27 -18.76 -8.80
CA MET A 30 18.39 -18.05 -7.52
C MET A 30 18.69 -16.56 -7.70
N LEU A 31 19.60 -16.20 -8.61
CA LEU A 31 19.94 -14.80 -8.90
C LEU A 31 18.76 -14.05 -9.55
N LEU A 32 18.06 -14.70 -10.49
CA LEU A 32 16.83 -14.17 -11.09
C LEU A 32 15.73 -13.97 -10.04
N ALA A 33 15.51 -14.96 -9.16
CA ALA A 33 14.54 -14.86 -8.07
C ALA A 33 14.86 -13.70 -7.11
N LEU A 34 16.15 -13.48 -6.80
CA LEU A 34 16.59 -12.38 -5.95
C LEU A 34 16.37 -11.02 -6.62
N VAL A 35 16.73 -10.88 -7.90
CA VAL A 35 16.49 -9.65 -8.67
C VAL A 35 14.99 -9.37 -8.79
N PHE A 36 14.19 -10.39 -9.06
CA PHE A 36 12.73 -10.27 -9.13
C PHE A 36 12.12 -9.87 -7.78
N ALA A 37 12.54 -10.50 -6.69
CA ALA A 37 12.09 -10.17 -5.34
C ALA A 37 12.48 -8.74 -4.94
N ALA A 38 13.71 -8.32 -5.25
CA ALA A 38 14.15 -6.95 -5.02
C ALA A 38 13.35 -5.94 -5.86
N GLY A 39 13.18 -6.22 -7.16
CA GLY A 39 12.43 -5.37 -8.07
C GLY A 39 10.97 -5.22 -7.68
N THR A 40 10.31 -6.31 -7.29
CA THR A 40 8.91 -6.29 -6.81
C THR A 40 8.79 -5.56 -5.48
N ASN A 41 9.68 -5.78 -4.51
CA ASN A 41 9.68 -5.03 -3.25
C ASN A 41 9.83 -3.52 -3.49
N LEU A 42 10.75 -3.15 -4.38
CA LEU A 42 11.01 -1.75 -4.71
C LEU A 42 9.81 -1.12 -5.43
N PHE A 43 9.21 -1.84 -6.38
CA PHE A 43 7.99 -1.43 -7.08
C PHE A 43 6.80 -1.28 -6.12
N SER A 44 6.60 -2.24 -5.23
CA SER A 44 5.56 -2.22 -4.19
C SER A 44 5.77 -1.06 -3.22
N TYR A 45 7.00 -0.74 -2.84
CA TYR A 45 7.27 0.42 -1.98
C TYR A 45 6.79 1.73 -2.63
N TRP A 46 7.05 1.91 -3.92
CA TRP A 46 6.66 3.12 -4.65
C TRP A 46 5.20 3.17 -5.12
N ASN A 47 4.53 2.03 -5.31
CA ASN A 47 3.16 1.96 -5.84
C ASN A 47 2.16 1.32 -4.86
N SER A 48 2.54 1.14 -3.60
CA SER A 48 1.69 0.52 -2.57
C SER A 48 0.34 1.22 -2.40
N ASP A 49 0.33 2.55 -2.47
CA ASP A 49 -0.87 3.37 -2.40
C ASP A 49 -1.83 3.07 -3.57
N ARG A 50 -1.31 3.07 -4.80
CA ARG A 50 -2.10 2.77 -6.00
C ARG A 50 -2.59 1.34 -6.04
N LEU A 51 -1.77 0.38 -5.60
CA LEU A 51 -2.15 -1.04 -5.54
C LEU A 51 -3.30 -1.25 -4.55
N ALA A 52 -3.22 -0.65 -3.36
CA ALA A 52 -4.28 -0.75 -2.36
C ALA A 52 -5.59 -0.11 -2.85
N LEU A 53 -5.52 1.09 -3.44
CA LEU A 53 -6.69 1.79 -3.98
C LEU A 53 -7.32 1.03 -5.16
N ALA A 54 -6.49 0.50 -6.07
CA ALA A 54 -6.95 -0.28 -7.21
C ALA A 54 -7.61 -1.60 -6.80
N ALA A 55 -7.10 -2.27 -5.75
CA ALA A 55 -7.69 -3.50 -5.24
C ALA A 55 -9.13 -3.31 -4.76
N HIS A 56 -9.48 -2.11 -4.29
CA HIS A 56 -10.82 -1.76 -3.82
C HIS A 56 -11.66 -0.98 -4.84
N ASN A 57 -11.21 -0.84 -6.09
CA ASN A 57 -11.86 -0.01 -7.12
C ASN A 57 -12.21 1.41 -6.61
N ALA A 58 -11.31 1.98 -5.80
CA ALA A 58 -11.56 3.27 -5.16
C ALA A 58 -11.62 4.38 -6.21
N GLN A 59 -12.68 5.20 -6.18
CA GLN A 59 -12.89 6.30 -7.11
C GLN A 59 -12.46 7.62 -6.46
N GLU A 60 -11.61 8.39 -7.15
CA GLU A 60 -11.15 9.67 -6.63
C GLU A 60 -12.31 10.67 -6.61
N VAL A 61 -12.48 11.35 -5.48
CA VAL A 61 -13.53 12.35 -5.26
C VAL A 61 -12.94 13.71 -4.90
N ASP A 62 -13.72 14.73 -5.18
CA ASP A 62 -13.41 16.14 -4.98
C ASP A 62 -14.53 16.83 -4.18
N GLU A 63 -14.37 18.13 -3.94
CA GLU A 63 -15.35 18.95 -3.21
C GLU A 63 -16.73 19.00 -3.89
N ARG A 64 -16.85 18.62 -5.17
CA ARG A 64 -18.12 18.62 -5.91
C ARG A 64 -18.84 17.27 -5.83
N SER A 65 -18.08 16.18 -5.92
CA SER A 65 -18.60 14.81 -5.93
C SER A 65 -18.90 14.29 -4.52
N ALA A 66 -18.08 14.64 -3.53
CA ALA A 66 -18.28 14.25 -2.13
C ALA A 66 -17.93 15.41 -1.17
N PRO A 67 -18.74 16.50 -1.15
CA PRO A 67 -18.44 17.72 -0.41
C PRO A 67 -18.21 17.50 1.08
N GLU A 68 -18.99 16.63 1.72
CA GLU A 68 -18.90 16.37 3.16
C GLU A 68 -17.60 15.66 3.53
N LEU A 69 -17.31 14.55 2.83
CA LEU A 69 -16.08 13.78 3.04
C LEU A 69 -14.84 14.62 2.73
N TYR A 70 -14.84 15.33 1.60
CA TYR A 70 -13.70 16.16 1.19
C TYR A 70 -13.40 17.26 2.21
N ARG A 71 -14.43 17.96 2.72
CA ARG A 71 -14.26 18.99 3.74
C ARG A 71 -13.77 18.42 5.06
N MET A 72 -14.30 17.26 5.48
CA MET A 72 -13.85 16.61 6.71
C MET A 72 -12.36 16.26 6.63
N VAL A 73 -11.92 15.66 5.53
CA VAL A 73 -10.50 15.33 5.32
C VAL A 73 -9.64 16.61 5.25
N ARG A 74 -10.12 17.67 4.58
CA ARG A 74 -9.44 18.97 4.50
C ARG A 74 -9.22 19.59 5.88
N ASP A 75 -10.26 19.60 6.71
CA ASP A 75 -10.18 20.17 8.06
C ASP A 75 -9.24 19.36 8.96
N LEU A 76 -9.24 18.03 8.83
CA LEU A 76 -8.31 17.15 9.54
C LEU A 76 -6.86 17.36 9.08
N ALA A 77 -6.61 17.44 7.77
CA ALA A 77 -5.29 17.68 7.21
C ALA A 77 -4.74 19.06 7.62
N ALA A 78 -5.60 20.09 7.60
CA ALA A 78 -5.24 21.44 8.04
C ALA A 78 -4.87 21.48 9.53
N ARG A 79 -5.65 20.81 10.40
CA ARG A 79 -5.33 20.67 11.84
C ARG A 79 -4.02 19.93 12.07
N ALA A 80 -3.74 18.92 11.26
CA ALA A 80 -2.50 18.15 11.29
C ALA A 80 -1.31 18.88 10.64
N LYS A 81 -1.51 20.06 10.04
CA LYS A 81 -0.50 20.79 9.23
C LYS A 81 0.10 19.94 8.12
N MET A 82 -0.74 19.10 7.50
CA MET A 82 -0.37 18.24 6.39
C MET A 82 -0.95 18.77 5.08
N PRO A 83 -0.29 18.51 3.93
CA PRO A 83 -0.90 18.75 2.63
C PRO A 83 -2.18 17.91 2.48
N MET A 84 -3.11 18.41 1.67
CA MET A 84 -4.38 17.74 1.42
C MET A 84 -4.13 16.38 0.74
N PRO A 85 -4.50 15.25 1.37
CA PRO A 85 -4.37 13.95 0.73
C PRO A 85 -5.43 13.80 -0.38
N ARG A 86 -5.17 12.90 -1.33
CA ARG A 86 -6.19 12.49 -2.31
C ARG A 86 -7.30 11.73 -1.59
N VAL A 87 -8.56 12.01 -1.93
CA VAL A 87 -9.72 11.41 -1.28
C VAL A 87 -10.38 10.44 -2.23
N TYR A 88 -10.70 9.25 -1.76
CA TYR A 88 -11.34 8.21 -2.55
C TYR A 88 -12.60 7.70 -1.87
N LEU A 89 -13.58 7.30 -2.68
CA LEU A 89 -14.80 6.63 -2.26
C LEU A 89 -14.80 5.20 -2.81
N ILE A 90 -15.15 4.24 -1.97
CA ILE A 90 -15.29 2.83 -2.32
C ILE A 90 -16.77 2.48 -2.27
N GLN A 91 -17.30 1.94 -3.36
CA GLN A 91 -18.71 1.58 -3.44
C GLN A 91 -18.93 0.21 -2.77
N GLU A 92 -19.14 0.24 -1.46
CA GLU A 92 -19.36 -0.94 -0.63
C GLU A 92 -20.27 -0.58 0.55
N ASP A 93 -21.20 -1.47 0.89
CA ASP A 93 -22.17 -1.29 1.98
C ASP A 93 -21.59 -1.60 3.35
N GLN A 94 -20.42 -2.25 3.41
CA GLN A 94 -19.75 -2.54 4.66
C GLN A 94 -18.91 -1.32 5.09
N PRO A 95 -19.17 -0.72 6.26
CA PRO A 95 -18.46 0.48 6.71
C PRO A 95 -16.98 0.19 6.96
N ASN A 96 -16.11 0.92 6.26
CA ASN A 96 -14.66 0.85 6.39
C ASN A 96 -13.98 2.13 5.90
N ALA A 97 -12.77 2.40 6.41
CA ALA A 97 -11.91 3.48 5.93
C ALA A 97 -10.44 3.15 6.19
N PHE A 98 -9.57 3.57 5.29
CA PHE A 98 -8.11 3.43 5.46
C PHE A 98 -7.36 4.60 4.85
N ALA A 99 -6.13 4.82 5.32
CA ALA A 99 -5.20 5.80 4.79
C ALA A 99 -3.91 5.11 4.34
N THR A 100 -3.37 5.54 3.21
CA THR A 100 -2.15 4.98 2.61
C THR A 100 -1.30 6.08 1.99
N GLY A 101 -0.01 5.82 1.77
CA GLY A 101 0.92 6.78 1.19
C GLY A 101 2.33 6.63 1.75
N ARG A 102 3.33 6.85 0.90
CA ARG A 102 4.74 6.76 1.26
C ARG A 102 5.24 7.94 2.12
N ASN A 103 4.58 9.09 2.00
CA ASN A 103 4.87 10.33 2.72
C ASN A 103 3.64 11.27 2.65
N PRO A 104 3.62 12.39 3.40
CA PRO A 104 2.47 13.31 3.42
C PRO A 104 2.08 13.82 2.03
N GLU A 105 3.04 14.09 1.15
CA GLU A 105 2.80 14.61 -0.21
C GLU A 105 2.18 13.58 -1.15
N ASN A 106 2.26 12.28 -0.81
CA ASN A 106 1.71 11.17 -1.58
C ASN A 106 0.65 10.42 -0.77
N ALA A 107 0.00 11.10 0.19
CA ALA A 107 -1.04 10.51 1.01
C ALA A 107 -2.38 10.41 0.27
N ALA A 108 -3.12 9.35 0.59
CA ALA A 108 -4.47 9.10 0.14
C ALA A 108 -5.33 8.56 1.28
N VAL A 109 -6.60 8.94 1.31
CA VAL A 109 -7.61 8.46 2.25
C VAL A 109 -8.77 7.89 1.46
N ALA A 110 -9.23 6.70 1.82
CA ALA A 110 -10.37 6.05 1.20
C ALA A 110 -11.42 5.69 2.27
N ALA A 111 -12.70 5.90 1.95
CA ALA A 111 -13.83 5.51 2.79
C ALA A 111 -14.90 4.82 1.93
N THR A 112 -15.63 3.88 2.54
CA THR A 112 -16.76 3.20 1.90
C THR A 112 -18.04 4.03 1.96
N THR A 113 -19.06 3.66 1.18
CA THR A 113 -20.39 4.30 1.21
C THR A 113 -21.29 3.86 2.36
N GLY A 114 -21.04 2.68 2.94
CA GLY A 114 -21.79 2.12 4.07
C GLY A 114 -21.43 2.71 5.44
#